data_AF-A0A4R3Y4H7-F1
#
_entry.id   AF-A0A4R3Y4H7-F1
#
_cell.length_a   1.000
_cell.length_b   1.000
_cell.length_c   1.000
_cell.angle_alpha   90.00
_cell.angle_beta   90.00
_cell.angle_gamma   90.00
#
_symmetry.space_group_name_H-M   'P 1'
#
loop_
_entity.id
_entity.type
_entity.pdbx_description
1 polymer ?
#
loop_
_entity_poly.entity_id
_entity_poly.type
_entity_poly.pdbx_seq_one_letter_code
_entity_poly.pdbx_strand_id
1 'polypeptide(L)' 'MITIAITLFFISLICLAFASTRWIGVVSLALLFFLYPLVFTVLLVLAGIVFYFIHVHKTKHNQRSKHHVQPKLPSSRD' A
#
# COMPACT_ATOMS: atom_id res chain seq x y z
N MET A 1 12.59 -17.28 15.08
CA MET A 1 11.37 -16.66 15.66
C MET A 1 10.93 -15.45 14.84
N ILE A 2 11.81 -14.45 14.62
CA ILE A 2 11.50 -13.26 13.79
C ILE A 2 11.09 -13.63 12.35
N THR A 3 11.83 -14.54 11.72
CA THR A 3 11.51 -15.05 10.37
C THR A 3 10.11 -15.65 10.26
N ILE A 4 9.68 -16.40 11.28
CA ILE A 4 8.34 -17.00 11.34
C ILE A 4 7.26 -15.92 11.48
N ALA A 5 7.50 -14.89 12.29
CA ALA A 5 6.55 -13.77 12.42
C ALA A 5 6.37 -13.01 11.11
N ILE A 6 7.46 -12.79 10.36
CA ILE A 6 7.43 -12.13 9.05
C ILE A 6 6.65 -12.98 8.04
N THR A 7 6.91 -14.30 7.96
CA THR A 7 6.18 -15.17 7.03
C THR A 7 4.70 -15.24 7.35
N LEU A 8 4.33 -15.36 8.62
CA LEU A 8 2.92 -15.34 9.07
C LEU A 8 2.23 -14.02 8.72
N PHE A 9 2.94 -12.89 8.84
CA PHE A 9 2.41 -11.58 8.44
C PHE A 9 2.07 -11.55 6.94
N PHE A 10 2.98 -11.96 6.07
CA PHE A 10 2.74 -11.99 4.62
C PHE A 10 1.62 -12.97 4.24
N ILE A 11 1.59 -14.15 4.84
CA ILE A 11 0.51 -15.13 4.63
C ILE A 11 -0.83 -14.52 5.03
N SER A 12 -0.89 -13.82 6.18
CA SER A 12 -2.12 -13.17 6.65
C SER A 12 -2.59 -12.08 5.69
N LEU A 13 -1.66 -11.28 5.12
CA LEU A 13 -1.99 -10.27 4.11
C LEU A 13 -2.54 -10.90 2.82
N ILE A 14 -1.93 -11.98 2.34
CA ILE A 14 -2.41 -12.72 1.16
C ILE A 14 -3.80 -13.29 1.44
N CYS A 15 -3.98 -13.88 2.63
CA CYS A 15 -5.24 -14.44 3.07
C CYS A 15 -6.35 -13.38 3.19
N LEU A 16 -5.99 -12.16 3.58
CA LEU A 16 -6.89 -11.02 3.63
C LEU A 16 -7.31 -10.53 2.22
N ALA A 17 -6.47 -10.74 1.21
CA ALA A 17 -6.76 -10.35 -0.17
C ALA A 17 -7.86 -11.22 -0.81
N PHE A 18 -8.02 -12.47 -0.37
CA PHE A 18 -9.07 -13.37 -0.86
C PHE A 18 -10.35 -13.24 -0.02
N ALA A 19 -11.48 -12.96 -0.67
CA ALA A 19 -12.76 -12.73 0.01
C ALA A 19 -13.22 -13.91 0.89
N SER A 20 -12.97 -15.15 0.44
CA SER A 20 -13.33 -16.38 1.17
C SER A 20 -12.54 -16.56 2.47
N THR A 21 -11.28 -16.11 2.49
CA THR A 21 -10.37 -16.33 3.63
C THR A 21 -10.12 -15.06 4.45
N ARG A 22 -10.85 -13.97 4.16
CA ARG A 22 -10.67 -12.67 4.79
C ARG A 22 -10.77 -12.74 6.31
N TRP A 23 -11.72 -13.52 6.83
CA TRP A 23 -11.90 -13.72 8.28
C TRP A 23 -10.72 -14.46 8.92
N ILE A 24 -10.19 -15.51 8.28
CA ILE A 24 -8.97 -16.20 8.74
C ILE A 24 -7.78 -15.22 8.74
N GLY A 25 -7.66 -14.38 7.71
CA GLY A 25 -6.62 -13.36 7.63
C GLY A 25 -6.69 -12.39 8.82
N VAL A 26 -7.89 -11.90 9.16
CA VAL A 26 -8.09 -11.00 10.32
C VAL A 26 -7.75 -11.68 11.64
N VAL A 27 -8.19 -12.93 11.85
CA VAL A 27 -7.91 -13.69 13.07
C VAL A 27 -6.41 -13.95 13.21
N SER A 28 -5.74 -14.35 12.13
CA SER A 28 -4.29 -14.57 12.11
C SER A 28 -3.52 -13.27 12.41
N LEU A 29 -3.97 -12.15 11.88
CA LEU A 29 -3.37 -10.84 12.13
C LEU A 29 -3.53 -10.40 13.59
N ALA A 30 -4.72 -10.61 14.17
CA ALA A 30 -5.00 -10.32 15.58
C ALA A 30 -4.17 -11.21 16.51
N LEU A 31 -4.01 -12.50 16.17
CA LEU A 31 -3.16 -13.41 16.92
C LEU A 31 -1.69 -12.97 16.89
N LEU A 32 -1.19 -12.53 15.74
CA LEU A 32 0.18 -12.03 15.60
C LEU A 32 0.40 -10.75 16.40
N PHE A 33 -0.59 -9.86 16.45
CA PHE A 33 -0.56 -8.66 17.29
C PHE A 33 -0.51 -9.00 18.79
N PHE A 34 -1.31 -9.98 19.23
CA PHE A 34 -1.30 -10.44 20.63
C PHE A 34 0.04 -11.06 21.02
N LEU A 35 0.66 -11.83 20.12
CA LEU A 35 1.89 -12.57 20.41
C LEU A 35 3.15 -11.70 20.29
N TYR A 36 3.20 -10.79 19.32
CA TYR A 36 4.36 -9.94 19.03
C TYR A 36 3.92 -8.51 18.60
N PRO A 37 3.41 -7.69 19.52
CA PRO A 37 2.87 -6.36 19.20
C PRO A 37 3.92 -5.43 18.58
N LEU A 38 5.17 -5.54 19.03
CA LEU A 38 6.28 -4.71 18.54
C LEU A 38 6.63 -5.03 17.09
N VAL A 39 6.73 -6.33 16.73
CA VAL A 39 7.01 -6.78 15.36
C VAL A 39 5.90 -6.36 14.41
N PHE A 40 4.64 -6.52 14.83
CA PHE A 40 3.48 -6.11 14.05
C PHE A 40 3.50 -4.60 13.75
N THR A 41 3.76 -3.78 14.76
CA THR A 41 3.79 -2.32 14.62
C THR A 41 4.88 -1.87 13.65
N VAL A 42 6.08 -2.44 13.77
CA VAL A 42 7.21 -2.13 12.86
C VAL A 42 6.85 -2.50 11.41
N LEU A 43 6.27 -3.68 11.18
CA LEU A 43 5.85 -4.11 9.84
C LEU A 43 4.75 -3.23 9.26
N LEU A 44 3.79 -2.81 10.08
CA LEU A 44 2.69 -1.94 9.66
C LEU A 44 3.19 -0.54 9.28
N VAL A 45 4.11 0.03 10.08
CA VAL A 45 4.76 1.31 9.77
C VAL A 45 5.57 1.19 8.48
N LEU A 46 6.35 0.11 8.32
CA LEU A 46 7.12 -0.12 7.10
C LEU A 46 6.22 -0.24 5.87
N ALA A 47 5.12 -0.99 5.96
CA ALA A 47 4.14 -1.12 4.88
C ALA A 47 3.51 0.24 4.54
N GLY A 48 3.17 1.05 5.56
CA GLY A 48 2.65 2.40 5.38
C GLY A 48 3.64 3.35 4.70
N ILE A 49 4.93 3.29 5.08
CA ILE A 49 6.00 4.07 4.46
C ILE A 49 6.13 3.69 2.98
N VAL A 50 6.23 2.39 2.66
CA VAL A 50 6.34 1.91 1.28
C VAL A 50 5.12 2.34 0.46
N PHE A 51 3.91 2.19 1.01
CA PHE A 51 2.69 2.63 0.36
C PHE A 51 2.68 4.15 0.11
N TYR A 52 3.10 4.93 1.10
CA TYR A 52 3.22 6.39 1.00
C TYR A 52 4.19 6.78 -0.11
N PHE A 53 5.39 6.20 -0.17
CA PHE A 53 6.35 6.48 -1.23
C PHE A 53 5.81 6.12 -2.62
N ILE A 54 5.17 4.96 -2.78
CA ILE A 54 4.56 4.54 -4.06
C ILE A 54 3.47 5.53 -4.47
N HIS A 55 2.59 5.92 -3.53
CA HIS A 55 1.48 6.82 -3.81
C HIS A 55 1.97 8.25 -4.11
N VAL A 56 2.93 8.76 -3.35
CA VAL A 56 3.55 10.08 -3.56
C VAL A 56 4.31 10.13 -4.89
N HIS A 57 4.99 9.06 -5.29
CA HIS A 57 5.64 9.01 -6.61
C HIS A 57 4.60 9.05 -7.75
N LYS A 58 3.49 8.33 -7.60
CA LYS A 58 2.40 8.35 -8.58
C LYS A 58 1.73 9.72 -8.67
N THR A 59 1.49 10.40 -7.56
CA THR A 59 0.90 11.75 -7.57
C THR A 59 1.84 12.78 -8.17
N LYS A 60 3.16 12.69 -7.93
CA LYS A 60 4.15 13.58 -8.56
C LYS A 60 4.21 13.43 -10.08
N HIS A 61 4.11 12.21 -10.62
CA HIS A 61 4.07 12.01 -12.07
C HIS A 61 2.78 12.55 -12.69
N ASN A 62 1.64 12.37 -12.01
CA ASN A 62 0.35 12.88 -12.48
C ASN A 62 0.28 14.42 -12.45
N GLN A 63 0.91 15.08 -11.46
CA GLN A 63 0.97 16.54 -11.40
C GLN A 63 1.77 17.16 -12.55
N ARG A 64 2.82 16.50 -13.04
CA ARG A 64 3.60 17.01 -14.20
C ARG A 64 2.76 17.06 -15.49
N SER A 65 1.76 16.21 -15.62
CA SER A 65 0.85 16.20 -16.77
C SER A 65 -0.14 17.38 -16.74
N LYS A 66 -0.55 17.86 -15.55
CA LYS A 66 -1.52 18.95 -15.43
C LYS A 66 -0.97 20.34 -15.76
N HIS A 67 0.35 20.52 -15.81
CA HIS A 67 0.97 21.77 -16.26
C HIS A 67 1.24 21.82 -17.77
N HIS A 68 1.01 20.73 -18.51
CA HIS A 68 0.93 20.75 -19.98
C HIS A 68 -0.49 21.07 -20.44
N VAL A 69 -1.08 22.15 -19.91
CA VAL A 69 -2.16 22.83 -20.62
C VAL A 69 -1.50 23.41 -21.87
N GLN A 70 -1.63 22.73 -23.01
CA GLN A 70 -1.10 23.22 -24.26
C GLN A 70 -1.59 24.66 -24.49
N PRO A 71 -0.70 25.61 -24.84
CA PRO A 71 -1.15 26.92 -25.28
C PRO A 71 -2.05 26.71 -26.49
N LYS A 72 -3.31 27.12 -26.36
CA LYS A 72 -4.32 27.02 -27.41
C LYS A 72 -3.84 27.90 -28.57
N LEU A 73 -3.40 27.30 -29.67
CA LEU A 73 -3.01 28.07 -30.85
C LEU A 73 -4.23 28.86 -31.35
N PRO A 74 -4.05 30.12 -31.77
CA PRO A 74 -5.13 30.88 -32.37
C PRO A 74 -5.63 30.13 -33.60
N SER A 75 -6.93 29.86 -33.63
CA SER A 75 -7.62 29.29 -34.79
C SER A 75 -7.47 30.26 -35.95
N SER A 76 -6.56 29.95 -36.87
CA SER A 76 -6.50 30.62 -38.17
C SER A 76 -7.83 30.32 -38.87
N ARG A 77 -8.72 31.31 -38.89
CA ARG A 77 -9.85 31.37 -39.80
C ARG A 77 -9.28 31.85 -41.12
N ASP A 78 -9.38 31.02 -42.15
CA ASP A 78 -9.61 31.38 -43.55
C ASP A 78 -10.36 30.23 -44.22
#